data_AF-A0A1F9E7X2-F1
#
_entry.id   AF-A0A1F9E7X2-F1
#
_cell.length_a   1.000
_cell.length_b   1.000
_cell.length_c   1.000
_cell.angle_alpha   90.00
_cell.angle_beta   90.00
_cell.angle_gamma   90.00
#
_symmetry.space_group_name_H-M   'P 1'
#
loop_
_entity.id
_entity.type
_entity.pdbx_description
1 polymer ?
#
loop_
_entity_poly.entity_id
_entity_poly.type
_entity_poly.pdbx_seq_one_letter_code
_entity_poly.pdbx_strand_id
1 'polypeptide(L)'
;MAIILKTLKKKQYAYVVSRRAKGKIVHTYLGPLGHENVTRLMALEETSRQIPKDIHWLFWDIDPQKIEIHTFSKYIIERILELGNEQAFQWLQLVFPTKKIIEVLYTSRALSKKSKTFWEVWFSLK
;
A
#
# COMPACT_ATOMS: atom_id res chain seq x y z
N MET A 1 5.32 -2.94 -4.72
CA MET A 1 5.91 -3.18 -6.06
C MET A 1 6.56 -1.87 -6.45
N ALA A 2 7.80 -1.85 -6.94
CA ALA A 2 8.49 -0.59 -7.23
C ALA A 2 8.80 -0.48 -8.73
N ILE A 3 8.49 0.64 -9.38
CA ILE A 3 8.91 0.90 -10.76
C ILE A 3 10.28 1.59 -10.75
N ILE A 4 11.22 1.08 -11.55
CA ILE A 4 12.54 1.64 -11.76
C ILE A 4 12.67 2.12 -13.20
N LEU A 5 13.26 3.31 -13.35
CA LEU A 5 13.64 3.86 -14.65
C LEU A 5 15.09 3.48 -14.99
N LYS A 6 15.32 2.99 -16.21
CA LYS A 6 16.66 2.76 -16.76
C LYS A 6 16.85 3.54 -18.03
N THR A 7 18.00 4.20 -18.14
CA THR A 7 18.40 4.91 -19.36
C THR A 7 19.31 4.03 -20.19
N LEU A 8 18.96 3.83 -21.47
CA LEU A 8 19.78 3.09 -22.43
C LEU A 8 19.84 3.85 -23.76
N LYS A 9 21.06 4.15 -24.25
CA LYS A 9 21.29 4.86 -25.54
C LYS A 9 20.34 6.06 -25.78
N LYS A 10 20.25 6.96 -24.79
CA LYS A 10 19.38 8.17 -24.79
C LYS A 10 17.87 7.94 -24.71
N LYS A 11 17.39 6.70 -24.54
CA LYS A 11 15.98 6.38 -24.30
C LYS A 11 15.78 5.87 -22.87
N GLN A 12 14.67 6.22 -22.25
CA GLN A 12 14.32 5.81 -20.89
C GLN A 12 13.26 4.72 -20.93
N TYR A 13 13.37 3.74 -20.04
CA TYR A 13 12.53 2.56 -19.99
C TYR A 13 12.12 2.27 -18.55
N ALA A 14 10.86 1.87 -18.37
CA ALA A 14 10.30 1.52 -17.06
C ALA A 14 10.33 0.00 -16.85
N TYR A 15 10.68 -0.40 -15.62
CA TYR A 15 10.72 -1.79 -15.19
C TYR A 15 10.01 -1.94 -13.84
N VAL A 16 9.18 -2.96 -13.67
CA VAL A 16 8.69 -3.38 -12.34
C VAL A 16 9.74 -4.24 -11.67
N VAL A 17 10.02 -3.91 -10.42
CA VAL A 17 10.81 -4.75 -9.52
C VAL A 17 9.89 -5.60 -8.66
N SER A 18 10.09 -6.91 -8.78
CA SER A 18 9.42 -7.91 -7.94
C SER A 18 10.46 -8.86 -7.35
N ARG A 19 10.16 -9.40 -6.16
CA ARG A 19 10.99 -10.42 -5.52
C ARG A 19 10.35 -11.79 -5.78
N ARG A 20 11.06 -12.71 -6.42
CA ARG A 20 10.63 -14.10 -6.60
C ARG A 20 11.00 -14.96 -5.39
N ALA A 21 10.40 -16.15 -5.32
CA ALA A 21 10.82 -17.20 -4.39
C ALA A 21 12.34 -17.44 -4.49
N LYS A 22 13.00 -17.69 -3.35
CA LYS A 22 14.47 -17.73 -3.17
C LYS A 22 15.21 -16.37 -3.25
N GLY A 23 14.50 -15.25 -3.11
CA GLY A 23 15.13 -13.93 -2.93
C GLY A 23 15.70 -13.29 -4.20
N LYS A 24 15.50 -13.88 -5.38
CA LYS A 24 15.93 -13.28 -6.66
C LYS A 24 15.06 -12.06 -7.01
N ILE A 25 15.71 -10.95 -7.33
CA ILE A 25 15.06 -9.72 -7.80
C ILE A 25 14.87 -9.84 -9.32
N VAL A 26 13.64 -9.62 -9.78
CA VAL A 26 13.28 -9.66 -11.22
C VAL A 26 12.81 -8.29 -11.65
N HIS A 27 13.42 -7.80 -12.74
CA HIS A 27 13.05 -6.56 -13.42
C HIS A 27 12.20 -6.94 -14.63
N THR A 28 10.89 -6.75 -14.54
CA THR A 28 9.96 -7.00 -15.66
C THR A 28 9.79 -5.71 -16.45
N TYR A 29 10.11 -5.73 -17.74
CA TYR A 29 9.96 -4.58 -18.64
C TYR A 29 8.50 -4.17 -18.77
N LEU A 30 8.21 -2.88 -18.57
CA LEU A 30 6.87 -2.30 -18.75
C LEU A 30 6.72 -1.58 -20.10
N GLY A 31 7.79 -0.98 -20.60
CA GLY A 31 7.74 -0.17 -21.81
C GLY A 31 8.72 1.01 -21.80
N PRO A 32 8.79 1.76 -22.91
CA PRO A 32 9.52 3.02 -22.96
C PRO A 32 8.78 4.11 -22.17
N LEU A 33 9.54 5.04 -21.60
CA LEU A 33 9.00 6.23 -20.96
C LEU A 33 8.28 7.09 -22.02
N GLY A 34 7.01 7.42 -21.79
CA GLY A 34 6.15 8.15 -22.73
C GLY A 34 5.06 7.30 -23.40
N HIS A 35 5.05 5.98 -23.23
CA HIS A 35 3.93 5.15 -23.63
C HIS A 35 2.76 5.33 -22.65
N GLU A 36 1.52 5.50 -23.14
CA GLU A 36 0.33 5.80 -22.33
C GLU A 36 0.15 4.81 -21.16
N ASN A 37 0.28 3.51 -21.44
CA ASN A 37 0.20 2.47 -20.40
C ASN A 37 1.26 2.63 -19.29
N VAL A 38 2.50 3.01 -19.63
CA VAL A 38 3.57 3.18 -18.64
C VAL A 38 3.31 4.42 -17.79
N THR A 39 2.90 5.51 -18.42
CA THR A 39 2.52 6.75 -17.73
C THR A 39 1.37 6.51 -16.76
N ARG A 40 0.33 5.78 -17.19
CA ARG A 40 -0.81 5.41 -16.35
C ARG A 40 -0.39 4.57 -15.15
N LEU A 41 0.45 3.55 -15.38
CA LEU A 41 0.94 2.68 -14.31
C LEU A 41 1.84 3.43 -13.31
N MET A 42 2.68 4.34 -13.78
CA MET A 42 3.47 5.22 -12.90
C MET A 42 2.57 6.15 -12.09
N ALA A 43 1.57 6.77 -12.70
CA ALA A 43 0.61 7.62 -11.98
C ALA A 43 -0.17 6.84 -10.90
N LEU A 44 -0.58 5.60 -11.22
CA LEU A 44 -1.22 4.71 -10.25
C LEU A 44 -0.26 4.33 -9.11
N GLU A 45 1.01 4.06 -9.41
CA GLU A 45 2.03 3.81 -8.39
C GLU A 45 2.25 5.03 -7.49
N GLU A 46 2.40 6.22 -8.06
CA GLU A 46 2.58 7.46 -7.31
C GLU A 46 1.37 7.74 -6.41
N THR A 47 0.15 7.49 -6.91
CA THR A 47 -1.09 7.63 -6.12
C THR A 47 -1.13 6.63 -4.97
N SER A 48 -0.58 5.42 -5.16
CA SER A 48 -0.48 4.41 -4.11
C SER A 48 0.58 4.73 -3.03
N ARG A 49 1.51 5.66 -3.31
CA ARG A 49 2.53 6.12 -2.34
C ARG A 49 2.02 7.17 -1.37
N GLN A 50 0.87 7.77 -1.64
CA GLN A 50 0.31 8.82 -0.80
C GLN A 50 -1.03 8.40 -0.19
N ILE A 51 -1.32 8.98 0.97
CA ILE A 51 -2.61 8.80 1.62
C ILE A 51 -3.64 9.69 0.90
N PRO A 52 -4.77 9.13 0.41
CA PRO A 52 -5.83 9.90 -0.22
C PRO A 52 -6.40 10.96 0.71
N LYS A 53 -6.73 12.13 0.15
CA LYS A 53 -7.29 13.26 0.92
C LYS A 53 -8.56 12.88 1.68
N ASP A 54 -9.38 12.01 1.09
CA ASP A 54 -10.66 11.57 1.64
C ASP A 54 -10.53 10.82 2.97
N ILE A 55 -9.32 10.33 3.30
CA ILE A 55 -9.04 9.61 4.55
C ILE A 55 -8.05 10.35 5.45
N HIS A 56 -7.67 11.59 5.13
CA HIS A 56 -6.75 12.40 5.94
C HIS A 56 -7.28 12.64 7.36
N TRP A 57 -8.61 12.67 7.53
CA TRP A 57 -9.26 12.84 8.84
C TRP A 57 -8.92 11.72 9.84
N LEU A 58 -8.44 10.55 9.39
CA LEU A 58 -7.99 9.47 10.27
C LEU A 58 -6.64 9.76 10.95
N PHE A 59 -5.89 10.72 10.44
CA PHE A 59 -4.52 11.01 10.84
C PHE A 59 -4.43 12.42 11.44
N TRP A 60 -5.35 12.77 12.34
CA TRP A 60 -5.40 14.12 12.94
C TRP A 60 -4.16 14.47 13.79
N ASP A 61 -3.39 13.48 14.20
CA ASP A 61 -2.19 13.58 15.03
C ASP A 61 -0.89 13.78 14.24
N ILE A 62 -0.88 13.46 12.93
CA ILE A 62 0.33 13.51 12.08
C ILE A 62 -0.04 14.04 10.69
N ASP A 63 0.79 14.92 10.13
CA ASP A 63 0.63 15.40 8.75
C ASP A 63 0.58 14.21 7.75
N PRO A 64 -0.59 13.92 7.13
CA PRO A 64 -0.79 12.74 6.29
C PRO A 64 0.11 12.73 5.05
N GLN A 65 0.59 13.90 4.61
CA GLN A 65 1.45 14.02 3.43
C GLN A 65 2.88 13.58 3.71
N LYS A 66 3.29 13.56 4.98
CA LYS A 66 4.65 13.17 5.40
C LYS A 66 4.73 11.71 5.84
N ILE A 67 3.61 11.00 5.88
CA ILE A 67 3.57 9.60 6.31
C ILE A 67 4.10 8.71 5.19
N GLU A 68 5.27 8.12 5.42
CA GLU A 68 5.79 7.08 4.53
C GLU A 68 5.04 5.76 4.76
N ILE A 69 4.15 5.41 3.83
CA ILE A 69 3.17 4.31 3.95
C ILE A 69 3.79 2.98 4.38
N HIS A 70 4.93 2.59 3.81
CA HIS A 70 5.54 1.30 4.10
C HIS A 70 6.21 1.26 5.48
N THR A 71 6.90 2.35 5.85
CA THR A 71 7.56 2.52 7.15
C THR A 71 6.54 2.57 8.28
N PHE A 72 5.43 3.29 8.08
CA PHE A 72 4.35 3.44 9.06
C PHE A 72 3.19 2.46 8.86
N SER A 73 3.43 1.35 8.16
CA SER A 73 2.38 0.38 7.77
C SER A 73 1.53 -0.09 8.95
N LYS A 74 2.14 -0.44 10.09
CA LYS A 74 1.42 -0.87 11.30
C LYS A 74 0.46 0.20 11.80
N TYR A 75 0.94 1.43 11.94
CA TYR A 75 0.13 2.57 12.42
C TYR A 75 -1.06 2.85 11.50
N ILE A 76 -0.83 2.87 10.18
CA ILE A 76 -1.89 3.10 9.18
C ILE A 76 -2.95 2.01 9.25
N ILE A 77 -2.53 0.74 9.27
CA ILE A 77 -3.44 -0.40 9.36
C ILE A 77 -4.24 -0.32 10.67
N GLU A 78 -3.58 -0.09 11.81
CA GLU A 78 -4.26 0.06 13.11
C GLU A 78 -5.30 1.18 13.08
N ARG A 79 -4.95 2.33 12.50
CA ARG A 79 -5.84 3.49 12.45
C ARG A 79 -7.09 3.22 11.61
N ILE A 80 -6.93 2.61 10.44
CA ILE A 80 -8.05 2.28 9.56
C ILE A 80 -8.91 1.16 10.14
N LEU A 81 -8.31 0.12 10.74
CA LEU A 81 -9.08 -0.95 11.35
C LEU A 81 -9.85 -0.48 12.60
N GLU A 82 -9.36 0.53 13.32
CA GLU A 82 -10.05 1.03 14.53
C GLU A 82 -11.14 2.06 14.19
N LEU A 83 -10.88 2.96 13.24
CA LEU A 83 -11.70 4.16 13.03
C LEU A 83 -12.14 4.37 11.57
N GLY A 84 -11.61 3.59 10.64
CA GLY A 84 -11.86 3.76 9.21
C GLY A 84 -13.28 3.39 8.79
N ASN A 85 -13.71 4.00 7.70
CA ASN A 85 -14.92 3.64 6.99
C ASN A 85 -14.62 2.65 5.84
N GLU A 86 -15.65 2.27 5.09
CA GLU A 86 -15.52 1.35 3.96
C GLU A 86 -14.49 1.86 2.93
N GLN A 87 -14.53 3.15 2.57
CA GLN A 87 -13.60 3.74 1.61
C GLN A 87 -12.14 3.65 2.08
N ALA A 88 -11.88 3.93 3.36
CA ALA A 88 -10.56 3.79 3.95
C ALA A 88 -10.08 2.34 3.94
N PHE A 89 -10.98 1.39 4.20
CA PHE A 89 -10.65 -0.02 4.15
C PHE A 89 -10.37 -0.51 2.71
N GLN A 90 -11.16 -0.08 1.72
CA GLN A 90 -10.89 -0.38 0.30
C GLN A 90 -9.51 0.12 -0.11
N TRP A 91 -9.15 1.35 0.28
CA TRP A 91 -7.80 1.87 0.04
C TRP A 91 -6.72 1.04 0.75
N LEU A 92 -6.96 0.65 2.02
CA LEU A 92 -6.03 -0.20 2.77
C LEU A 92 -5.74 -1.52 2.04
N GLN A 93 -6.77 -2.15 1.45
CA GLN A 93 -6.64 -3.39 0.70
C GLN A 93 -5.89 -3.24 -0.64
N LEU A 94 -5.92 -2.05 -1.26
CA LEU A 94 -5.13 -1.75 -2.45
C LEU A 94 -3.64 -1.57 -2.11
N VAL A 95 -3.35 -1.01 -0.94
CA VAL A 95 -1.99 -0.65 -0.53
C VAL A 95 -1.25 -1.80 0.15
N PHE A 96 -1.93 -2.55 1.02
CA PHE A 96 -1.33 -3.62 1.80
C PHE A 96 -1.90 -4.99 1.44
N PRO A 97 -1.05 -6.03 1.30
CA PRO A 97 -1.56 -7.37 1.12
C PRO A 97 -2.36 -7.80 2.35
N THR A 98 -3.48 -8.51 2.15
CA THR A 98 -4.37 -8.98 3.23
C THR A 98 -3.63 -9.69 4.35
N LYS A 99 -2.59 -10.48 4.02
CA LYS A 99 -1.73 -11.14 5.01
C LYS A 99 -1.10 -10.16 6.00
N LYS A 100 -0.65 -8.99 5.54
CA LYS A 100 -0.06 -7.95 6.40
C LYS A 100 -1.11 -7.29 7.28
N ILE A 101 -2.32 -7.08 6.75
CA ILE A 101 -3.45 -6.54 7.51
C ILE A 101 -3.81 -7.49 8.66
N ILE A 102 -3.93 -8.80 8.36
CA ILE A 102 -4.20 -9.84 9.36
C ILE A 102 -3.07 -9.96 10.39
N GLU A 103 -1.81 -9.87 9.96
CA GLU A 103 -0.65 -9.85 10.88
C GLU A 103 -0.77 -8.69 11.89
N VAL A 104 -1.12 -7.48 11.44
CA VAL A 104 -1.32 -6.33 12.32
C VAL A 104 -2.56 -6.51 13.20
N LEU A 105 -3.65 -7.05 12.67
CA LEU A 105 -4.88 -7.35 13.44
C LEU A 105 -4.56 -8.18 14.69
N TYR A 106 -3.74 -9.22 14.56
CA TYR A 106 -3.35 -10.09 15.68
C TYR A 106 -2.29 -9.46 16.59
N THR A 107 -1.29 -8.78 16.02
CA THR A 107 -0.14 -8.26 16.79
C THR A 107 -0.39 -6.88 17.42
N SER A 108 -1.44 -6.18 17.00
CA SER A 108 -1.76 -4.85 17.53
C SER A 108 -2.24 -4.94 18.98
N ARG A 109 -1.71 -4.03 19.82
CA ARG A 109 -2.22 -3.77 21.17
C ARG A 109 -3.12 -2.54 21.24
N ALA A 110 -3.17 -1.75 20.16
CA ALA A 110 -3.94 -0.52 20.08
C ALA A 110 -5.39 -0.77 19.65
N LEU A 111 -5.64 -1.83 18.86
CA LEU A 111 -6.98 -2.20 18.44
C LEU A 111 -7.84 -2.65 19.62
N SER A 112 -9.05 -2.11 19.72
CA SER A 112 -10.01 -2.53 20.72
C SER A 112 -10.48 -3.97 20.46
N LYS A 113 -10.94 -4.65 21.52
CA LYS A 113 -11.50 -6.00 21.39
C LYS A 113 -12.66 -6.05 20.40
N LYS A 114 -13.49 -4.99 20.37
CA LYS A 114 -14.62 -4.87 19.45
C LYS A 114 -14.16 -4.86 18.00
N SER A 115 -13.22 -3.98 17.65
CA SER A 115 -12.66 -3.91 16.30
C SER A 115 -12.02 -5.23 15.90
N LYS A 116 -11.24 -5.84 16.81
CA LYS A 116 -10.62 -7.15 16.55
C LYS A 116 -11.64 -8.22 16.19
N THR A 117 -12.68 -8.39 17.01
CA THR A 117 -13.72 -9.39 16.77
C THR A 117 -14.48 -9.12 15.48
N PHE A 118 -14.79 -7.86 15.16
CA PHE A 118 -15.43 -7.52 13.89
C PHE A 118 -14.57 -7.96 12.69
N TRP A 119 -13.28 -7.60 12.68
CA TRP A 119 -12.40 -7.93 11.57
C TRP A 119 -12.07 -9.42 11.48
N GLU A 120 -11.99 -10.13 12.61
CA GLU A 120 -11.87 -11.60 12.62
C GLU A 120 -13.04 -12.26 11.88
N VAL A 121 -14.27 -11.80 12.10
CA VAL A 121 -15.46 -12.28 11.39
C VAL A 121 -15.41 -11.88 9.92
N TRP A 122 -15.08 -10.62 9.62
CA TRP A 122 -14.97 -10.12 8.24
C TRP A 122 -13.98 -10.93 7.39
N PHE A 123 -12.83 -11.28 7.96
CA PHE A 123 -11.81 -12.08 7.29
C PHE A 123 -12.04 -13.59 7.39
N SER A 124 -13.17 -14.05 7.95
CA SER A 124 -13.49 -15.46 8.16
C SER A 124 -12.40 -16.23 8.91
N LEU A 125 -11.81 -15.58 9.93
CA LEU A 125 -10.74 -16.15 10.76
C LEU A 125 -11.28 -16.87 12.01
N LYS A 126 -12.60 -16.82 12.21
CA LYS A 126 -13.32 -17.37 13.35
C LYS A 126 -14.66 -17.93 12.92
#